data_AF-A0A6M0GES8-F1
#
_entry.id   AF-A0A6M0GES8-F1
#
_cell.length_a   1.000
_cell.length_b   1.000
_cell.length_c   1.000
_cell.angle_alpha   90.00
_cell.angle_beta   90.00
_cell.angle_gamma   90.00
#
_symmetry.space_group_name_H-M   'P 1'
#
loop_
_entity.id
_entity.type
_entity.pdbx_description
1 polymer ?
#
loop_
_entity_poly.entity_id
_entity_poly.type
_entity_poly.pdbx_seq_one_letter_code
_entity_poly.pdbx_strand_id
1 'polypeptide(L)'
;SLLEGLGAKIDLDNWGEGIYFLPEYFRTAIVAIHKLPRTKDTLWIRLLGRGRVQEEAIDEIKALPPTNPLRLNALKLLTNLKANLQTTQQLDDEEQNLIMKLSPLYLQWREETLREGEQQGMRLMVESMLEVKFGAIDEALSQIVEPLSLLPAKESTELIWQLSREGLLSQFSEQN
;
A
#
# COMPACT_ATOMS: atom_id res chain seq x y z
N SER A 1 17.98 6.76 -36.79
CA SER A 1 17.99 6.45 -35.34
C SER A 1 17.60 4.98 -35.12
N LEU A 2 17.79 4.40 -33.92
CA LEU A 2 17.36 3.02 -33.62
C LEU A 2 15.86 2.81 -33.90
N LEU A 3 15.03 3.79 -33.54
CA LEU A 3 13.58 3.76 -33.74
C LEU A 3 13.20 3.73 -35.22
N GLU A 4 13.85 4.55 -36.04
CA GLU A 4 13.65 4.55 -37.50
C GLU A 4 14.05 3.22 -38.13
N GLY A 5 15.17 2.61 -37.69
CA GLY A 5 15.63 1.31 -38.18
C GLY A 5 14.67 0.16 -37.86
N LEU A 6 13.88 0.30 -36.79
CA LEU A 6 12.85 -0.66 -36.40
C LEU A 6 11.47 -0.33 -37.01
N GLY A 7 11.36 0.76 -37.78
CA GLY A 7 10.08 1.24 -38.30
C GLY A 7 9.11 1.68 -37.21
N ALA A 8 9.62 2.02 -36.03
CA ALA A 8 8.81 2.39 -34.87
C ALA A 8 8.24 3.80 -35.05
N LYS A 9 6.92 3.96 -34.92
CA LYS A 9 6.21 5.23 -35.10
C LYS A 9 5.50 5.65 -33.81
N ILE A 10 5.48 6.94 -33.55
CA ILE A 10 4.78 7.52 -32.41
C ILE A 10 3.32 7.78 -32.78
N ASP A 11 2.41 7.56 -31.82
CA ASP A 11 1.00 7.91 -31.91
C ASP A 11 0.67 8.90 -30.79
N LEU A 12 0.79 10.18 -31.10
CA LEU A 12 0.55 11.25 -30.13
C LEU A 12 -0.94 11.43 -29.81
N ASP A 13 -1.82 11.05 -30.73
CA ASP A 13 -3.27 11.23 -30.59
C ASP A 13 -3.86 10.24 -29.58
N ASN A 14 -3.36 9.00 -29.56
CA ASN A 14 -3.90 7.94 -28.69
C ASN A 14 -3.02 7.60 -27.47
N TRP A 15 -1.69 7.76 -27.55
CA TRP A 15 -0.76 7.22 -26.55
C TRP A 15 0.23 8.24 -25.97
N GLY A 16 0.46 9.35 -26.67
CA GLY A 16 1.31 10.44 -26.21
C GLY A 16 2.81 10.17 -26.37
N GLU A 17 3.62 11.00 -25.71
CA GLU A 17 5.08 10.95 -25.85
C GLU A 17 5.72 9.70 -25.22
N GLY A 18 6.77 9.18 -25.87
CA GLY A 18 7.59 8.10 -25.34
C GLY A 18 7.11 6.68 -25.64
N ILE A 19 6.00 6.50 -26.36
CA ILE A 19 5.48 5.19 -26.78
C ILE A 19 5.56 5.08 -28.31
N TYR A 20 6.31 4.10 -28.80
CA TYR A 20 6.57 3.91 -30.24
C TYR A 20 6.10 2.53 -30.69
N PHE A 21 5.14 2.47 -31.62
CA PHE A 21 4.60 1.24 -32.14
C PHE A 21 5.42 0.71 -33.31
N LEU A 22 5.76 -0.57 -33.26
CA LEU A 22 6.36 -1.29 -34.39
C LEU A 22 5.29 -1.59 -35.45
N PRO A 23 5.70 -1.98 -36.68
CA PRO A 23 4.77 -2.36 -37.73
C PRO A 23 3.72 -3.38 -37.25
N GLU A 24 2.50 -3.26 -37.77
CA GLU A 24 1.27 -3.88 -37.25
C GLU A 24 1.40 -5.39 -36.93
N TYR A 25 2.10 -6.13 -37.78
CA TYR A 25 2.29 -7.58 -37.62
C TYR A 25 3.10 -7.97 -36.37
N PHE A 26 3.92 -7.08 -35.83
CA PHE A 26 4.67 -7.35 -34.60
C PHE A 26 3.83 -7.16 -33.33
N ARG A 27 2.73 -6.40 -33.40
CA ARG A 27 1.87 -6.07 -32.24
C ARG A 27 2.65 -5.68 -30.98
N THR A 28 3.73 -4.91 -31.17
CA THR A 28 4.70 -4.58 -30.13
C THR A 28 4.94 -3.08 -30.09
N ALA A 29 5.18 -2.53 -28.90
CA ALA A 29 5.58 -1.15 -28.71
C ALA A 29 6.89 -1.06 -27.93
N ILE A 30 7.71 -0.06 -28.26
CA ILE A 30 8.92 0.32 -27.55
C ILE A 30 8.57 1.51 -26.66
N VAL A 31 8.89 1.40 -25.38
CA VAL A 31 8.62 2.47 -24.41
C VAL A 31 9.93 3.11 -23.97
N ALA A 32 10.09 4.39 -24.30
CA ALA A 32 11.19 5.21 -23.83
C ALA A 32 10.82 5.86 -22.49
N ILE A 33 11.13 5.16 -21.39
CA ILE A 33 10.70 5.54 -20.03
C ILE A 33 11.04 7.00 -19.67
N HIS A 34 12.22 7.49 -20.05
CA HIS A 34 12.68 8.85 -19.77
C HIS A 34 11.98 9.95 -20.62
N LYS A 35 11.17 9.56 -21.60
CA LYS A 35 10.35 10.46 -22.42
C LYS A 35 8.86 10.42 -22.04
N LEU A 36 8.47 9.53 -21.13
CA LEU A 36 7.08 9.44 -20.71
C LEU A 36 6.68 10.71 -19.94
N PRO A 37 5.48 11.26 -20.20
CA PRO A 37 4.97 12.40 -19.45
C PRO A 37 4.78 12.03 -17.98
N ARG A 38 4.91 13.01 -17.08
CA ARG A 38 4.73 12.81 -15.63
C ARG A 38 3.25 12.86 -15.25
N THR A 39 2.55 11.76 -15.50
CA THR A 39 1.14 11.58 -15.15
C THR A 39 0.94 10.33 -14.30
N LYS A 40 -0.26 10.18 -13.72
CA LYS A 40 -0.64 8.99 -12.95
C LYS A 40 -0.65 7.72 -13.83
N ASP A 41 -0.99 7.85 -15.11
CA ASP A 41 -1.12 6.71 -16.02
C ASP A 41 0.24 6.11 -16.41
N THR A 42 1.29 6.94 -16.48
CA THR A 42 2.65 6.49 -16.80
C THR A 42 3.48 6.12 -15.56
N LEU A 43 2.98 6.42 -14.37
CA LEU A 43 3.70 6.28 -13.10
C LEU A 43 4.25 4.86 -12.90
N TRP A 44 3.44 3.84 -13.20
CA TRP A 44 3.85 2.44 -13.13
C TRP A 44 5.07 2.13 -14.01
N ILE A 45 5.08 2.63 -15.24
CA ILE A 45 6.15 2.37 -16.19
C ILE A 45 7.41 3.16 -15.79
N ARG A 46 7.23 4.39 -15.28
CA ARG A 46 8.35 5.21 -14.78
C ARG A 46 9.02 4.61 -13.54
N LEU A 47 8.28 3.87 -12.72
CA LEU A 47 8.83 3.11 -11.59
C LEU A 47 9.82 2.01 -12.04
N LEU A 48 9.63 1.46 -13.24
CA LEU A 48 10.55 0.47 -13.83
C LEU A 48 11.79 1.12 -14.47
N GLY A 49 11.86 2.46 -14.48
CA GLY A 49 13.00 3.21 -14.95
C GLY A 49 14.21 3.11 -14.03
N ARG A 50 15.18 3.97 -14.28
CA ARG A 50 16.43 4.08 -13.53
C ARG A 50 16.76 5.54 -13.22
N GLY A 51 17.58 5.74 -12.20
CA GLY A 51 18.04 7.04 -11.73
C GLY A 51 16.88 7.98 -11.43
N ARG A 52 17.00 9.22 -11.92
CA ARG A 52 16.04 10.31 -11.61
C ARG A 52 14.58 9.96 -11.91
N VAL A 53 14.30 9.22 -13.00
CA VAL A 53 12.93 8.90 -13.39
C VAL A 53 12.26 7.97 -12.38
N GLN A 54 13.01 7.00 -11.86
CA GLN A 54 12.53 6.08 -10.84
C GLN A 54 12.39 6.78 -9.48
N GLU A 55 13.34 7.66 -9.13
CA GLU A 55 13.27 8.45 -7.89
C GLU A 55 12.02 9.33 -7.84
N GLU A 56 11.74 10.05 -8.92
CA GLU A 56 10.54 10.89 -9.02
C GLU A 56 9.25 10.05 -8.96
N ALA A 57 9.24 8.88 -9.61
CA ALA A 57 8.11 7.95 -9.53
C ALA A 57 7.88 7.44 -8.09
N ILE A 58 8.96 7.15 -7.34
CA ILE A 58 8.86 6.75 -5.93
C ILE A 58 8.26 7.88 -5.09
N ASP A 59 8.68 9.13 -5.29
CA ASP A 59 8.16 10.27 -4.55
C ASP A 59 6.68 10.55 -4.88
N GLU A 60 6.27 10.38 -6.13
CA GLU A 60 4.86 10.42 -6.53
C GLU A 60 4.04 9.31 -5.83
N ILE A 61 4.57 8.09 -5.71
CA ILE A 61 3.92 6.99 -5.00
C ILE A 61 3.75 7.31 -3.50
N LYS A 62 4.74 7.95 -2.87
CA LYS A 62 4.66 8.38 -1.47
C LYS A 62 3.53 9.40 -1.25
N ALA A 63 3.28 10.26 -2.23
CA ALA A 63 2.23 11.27 -2.18
C ALA A 63 0.82 10.71 -2.39
N LEU A 64 0.67 9.46 -2.86
CA LEU A 64 -0.64 8.83 -3.04
C LEU A 64 -1.27 8.47 -1.68
N PRO A 65 -2.60 8.46 -1.56
CA PRO A 65 -3.27 7.97 -0.35
C PRO A 65 -2.86 6.52 0.01
N PRO A 66 -2.78 6.15 1.31
CA PRO A 66 -2.43 4.80 1.75
C PRO A 66 -3.33 3.70 1.14
N THR A 67 -4.61 4.02 0.94
CA THR A 67 -5.62 3.12 0.35
C THR A 67 -5.52 2.96 -1.17
N ASN A 68 -4.62 3.69 -1.84
CA ASN A 68 -4.53 3.65 -3.29
C ASN A 68 -3.94 2.29 -3.76
N PRO A 69 -4.63 1.55 -4.67
CA PRO A 69 -4.15 0.26 -5.15
C PRO A 69 -2.76 0.30 -5.81
N LEU A 70 -2.43 1.40 -6.49
CA LEU A 70 -1.12 1.63 -7.10
C LEU A 70 -0.02 1.67 -6.04
N ARG A 71 -0.24 2.42 -4.95
CA ARG A 71 0.70 2.52 -3.84
C ARG A 71 0.92 1.17 -3.19
N LEU A 72 -0.16 0.45 -2.86
CA LEU A 72 -0.08 -0.88 -2.23
C LEU A 72 0.69 -1.88 -3.08
N ASN A 73 0.39 -1.95 -4.38
CA ASN A 73 1.06 -2.87 -5.30
C ASN A 73 2.53 -2.47 -5.52
N ALA A 74 2.82 -1.17 -5.65
CA ALA A 74 4.18 -0.69 -5.80
C ALA A 74 5.04 -1.05 -4.58
N LEU A 75 4.51 -0.86 -3.36
CA LEU A 75 5.22 -1.20 -2.11
C LEU A 75 5.54 -2.69 -2.01
N LYS A 76 4.62 -3.57 -2.42
CA LYS A 76 4.88 -5.01 -2.52
C LYS A 76 6.03 -5.33 -3.48
N LEU A 77 6.02 -4.73 -4.68
CA LEU A 77 7.08 -4.95 -5.67
C LEU A 77 8.43 -4.39 -5.22
N LEU A 78 8.45 -3.21 -4.61
CA LEU A 78 9.65 -2.58 -4.06
C LEU A 78 10.25 -3.41 -2.92
N THR A 79 9.42 -4.10 -2.15
CA THR A 79 9.87 -5.04 -1.11
C THR A 79 10.60 -6.24 -1.73
N ASN A 80 10.04 -6.83 -2.80
CA ASN A 80 10.69 -7.92 -3.52
C ASN A 80 12.00 -7.45 -4.18
N LEU A 81 12.00 -6.25 -4.78
CA LEU A 81 13.20 -5.65 -5.36
C LEU A 81 14.29 -5.49 -4.30
N LYS A 82 13.96 -4.94 -3.13
CA LYS A 82 14.90 -4.79 -2.02
C LYS A 82 15.49 -6.14 -1.58
N ALA A 83 14.65 -7.16 -1.40
CA ALA A 83 15.11 -8.49 -1.00
C ALA A 83 16.06 -9.12 -2.05
N ASN A 84 15.75 -8.94 -3.34
CA ASN A 84 16.61 -9.39 -4.42
C ASN A 84 17.94 -8.64 -4.44
N LEU A 85 17.92 -7.30 -4.33
CA LEU A 85 19.13 -6.48 -4.29
C LEU A 85 20.01 -6.82 -3.07
N GLN A 86 19.43 -7.09 -1.90
CA GLN A 86 20.19 -7.51 -0.71
C GLN A 86 20.89 -8.86 -0.88
N THR A 87 20.48 -9.67 -1.84
CA THR A 87 21.11 -10.97 -2.17
C THR A 87 22.27 -10.80 -3.17
N THR A 88 22.34 -9.66 -3.87
CA THR A 88 23.39 -9.35 -4.85
C THR A 88 24.68 -8.94 -4.14
N GLN A 89 25.80 -9.62 -4.43
CA GLN A 89 27.10 -9.35 -3.79
C GLN A 89 27.77 -8.04 -4.24
N GLN A 90 27.41 -7.50 -5.39
CA GLN A 90 27.99 -6.28 -5.96
C GLN A 90 26.87 -5.36 -6.39
N LEU A 91 26.41 -4.53 -5.45
CA LEU A 91 25.47 -3.46 -5.73
C LEU A 91 26.22 -2.25 -6.26
N ASP A 92 25.75 -1.69 -7.37
CA ASP A 92 26.24 -0.39 -7.84
C ASP A 92 25.72 0.77 -6.95
N ASP A 93 26.29 1.96 -7.12
CA ASP A 93 25.93 3.14 -6.32
C ASP A 93 24.45 3.54 -6.49
N GLU A 94 23.87 3.25 -7.66
CA GLU A 94 22.48 3.55 -7.97
C GLU A 94 21.53 2.62 -7.19
N GLU A 95 21.83 1.33 -7.17
CA GLU A 95 21.09 0.30 -6.43
C GLU A 95 21.20 0.52 -4.91
N GLN A 96 22.37 0.91 -4.39
CA GLN A 96 22.55 1.24 -2.98
C GLN A 96 21.70 2.46 -2.56
N ASN A 97 21.71 3.52 -3.38
CA ASN A 97 20.92 4.72 -3.13
C ASN A 97 19.42 4.42 -3.18
N LEU A 98 18.99 3.58 -4.13
CA LEU A 98 17.60 3.12 -4.23
C LEU A 98 17.17 2.37 -2.95
N ILE A 99 17.97 1.43 -2.45
CA ILE A 99 17.69 0.71 -1.20
C ILE A 99 17.57 1.67 -0.01
N MET A 100 18.47 2.66 0.09
CA MET A 100 18.43 3.66 1.17
C MET A 100 17.16 4.51 1.11
N LYS A 101 16.75 4.97 -0.07
CA LYS A 101 15.53 5.79 -0.26
C LYS A 101 14.23 5.01 -0.03
N LEU A 102 14.22 3.72 -0.36
CA LEU A 102 13.06 2.84 -0.18
C LEU A 102 12.88 2.37 1.26
N SER A 103 13.96 2.34 2.05
CA SER A 103 13.92 1.78 3.41
C SER A 103 12.96 2.50 4.35
N PRO A 104 12.91 3.84 4.44
CA PRO A 104 11.93 4.54 5.27
C PRO A 104 10.49 4.27 4.84
N LEU A 105 10.22 4.25 3.53
CA LEU A 105 8.88 4.02 2.98
C LEU A 105 8.37 2.61 3.32
N TYR A 106 9.24 1.61 3.22
CA TYR A 106 8.92 0.25 3.65
C TYR A 106 8.65 0.17 5.16
N LEU A 107 9.48 0.80 5.99
CA LEU A 107 9.31 0.77 7.44
C LEU A 107 7.98 1.39 7.86
N GLN A 108 7.65 2.57 7.31
CA GLN A 108 6.36 3.24 7.57
C GLN A 108 5.17 2.36 7.17
N TRP A 109 5.18 1.81 5.95
CA TRP A 109 4.09 0.94 5.50
C TRP A 109 3.95 -0.31 6.36
N ARG A 110 5.08 -0.91 6.78
CA ARG A 110 5.09 -2.08 7.66
C ARG A 110 4.51 -1.76 9.03
N GLU A 111 4.89 -0.63 9.62
CA GLU A 111 4.35 -0.18 10.92
C GLU A 111 2.85 0.10 10.83
N GLU A 112 2.40 0.79 9.78
CA GLU A 112 0.98 1.06 9.53
C GLU A 112 0.18 -0.25 9.37
N THR A 113 0.66 -1.16 8.51
CA THR A 113 0.02 -2.47 8.29
C THR A 113 -0.01 -3.32 9.56
N LEU A 114 1.07 -3.30 10.36
CA LEU A 114 1.13 -4.03 11.62
C LEU A 114 0.11 -3.47 12.63
N ARG A 115 0.04 -2.15 12.74
CA ARG A 115 -0.90 -1.46 13.62
C ARG A 115 -2.35 -1.71 13.22
N GLU A 116 -2.66 -1.67 11.93
CA GLU A 116 -3.98 -2.04 11.41
C GLU A 116 -4.32 -3.50 11.75
N GLY A 117 -3.36 -4.42 11.57
CA GLY A 117 -3.54 -5.82 11.93
C GLY A 117 -3.75 -6.05 13.43
N GLU A 118 -3.04 -5.32 14.29
CA GLU A 118 -3.22 -5.35 15.74
C GLU A 118 -4.60 -4.82 16.15
N GLN A 119 -5.04 -3.68 15.59
CA GLN A 119 -6.36 -3.12 15.86
C GLN A 119 -7.48 -4.05 15.38
N GLN A 120 -7.35 -4.61 14.18
CA GLN A 120 -8.33 -5.55 13.63
C GLN A 120 -8.38 -6.86 14.45
N GLY A 121 -7.22 -7.37 14.89
CA GLY A 121 -7.15 -8.53 15.78
C GLY A 121 -7.80 -8.27 17.14
N MET A 122 -7.56 -7.10 17.72
CA MET A 122 -8.17 -6.67 18.98
C MET A 122 -9.69 -6.53 18.86
N ARG A 123 -10.16 -5.95 17.75
CA ARG A 123 -11.59 -5.86 17.44
C ARG A 123 -12.25 -7.23 17.33
N LEU A 124 -11.66 -8.16 16.58
CA LEU A 124 -12.17 -9.53 16.46
C LEU A 124 -12.20 -10.26 17.80
N MET A 125 -11.20 -10.03 18.66
CA MET A 125 -11.17 -10.58 20.02
C MET A 125 -12.35 -10.04 20.85
N VAL A 126 -12.59 -8.73 20.84
CA VAL A 126 -13.72 -8.09 21.53
C VAL A 126 -15.06 -8.62 21.03
N GLU A 127 -15.26 -8.66 19.71
CA GLU A 127 -16.48 -9.19 19.10
C GLU A 127 -16.71 -10.65 19.54
N SER A 128 -15.68 -11.50 19.46
CA SER A 128 -15.78 -12.91 19.89
C SER A 128 -16.12 -13.05 21.37
N MET A 129 -15.55 -12.21 22.25
CA MET A 129 -15.83 -12.26 23.68
C MET A 129 -17.25 -11.80 24.01
N LEU A 130 -17.71 -10.73 23.37
CA LEU A 130 -19.09 -10.26 23.50
C LEU A 130 -20.08 -11.33 23.03
N GLU A 131 -19.78 -11.98 21.89
CA GLU A 131 -20.63 -13.04 21.34
C GLU A 131 -20.71 -14.26 22.27
N VAL A 132 -19.57 -14.70 22.81
CA VAL A 132 -19.51 -15.82 23.76
C VAL A 132 -20.26 -15.50 25.06
N LYS A 133 -20.18 -14.26 25.56
CA LYS A 133 -20.76 -13.90 26.86
C LYS A 133 -22.24 -13.52 26.78
N PHE A 134 -22.65 -12.78 25.75
CA PHE A 134 -23.98 -12.18 25.65
C PHE A 134 -24.82 -12.77 24.50
N GLY A 135 -24.25 -13.61 23.64
CA GLY A 135 -24.89 -14.08 22.42
C GLY A 135 -24.70 -13.10 21.26
N ALA A 136 -25.52 -13.21 20.21
CA ALA A 136 -25.36 -12.41 19.00
C ALA A 136 -25.23 -10.90 19.28
N ILE A 137 -24.23 -10.27 18.65
CA ILE A 137 -23.98 -8.83 18.76
C ILE A 137 -25.11 -8.09 18.04
N ASP A 138 -25.94 -7.41 18.81
CA ASP A 138 -26.97 -6.52 18.31
C ASP A 138 -26.41 -5.11 18.00
N GLU A 139 -27.25 -4.24 17.44
CA GLU A 139 -26.85 -2.87 17.09
C GLU A 139 -26.24 -2.12 18.28
N ALA A 140 -26.78 -2.31 19.49
CA ALA A 140 -26.27 -1.62 20.68
C ALA A 140 -24.85 -2.09 21.05
N LEU A 141 -24.59 -3.40 21.00
CA LEU A 141 -23.27 -3.94 21.25
C LEU A 141 -22.28 -3.60 20.13
N SER A 142 -22.73 -3.50 18.87
CA SER A 142 -21.87 -3.12 17.75
C SER A 142 -21.24 -1.72 17.93
N GLN A 143 -21.99 -0.77 18.49
CA GLN A 143 -21.52 0.60 18.73
C GLN A 143 -20.38 0.68 19.76
N ILE A 144 -20.27 -0.28 20.68
CA ILE A 144 -19.23 -0.29 21.73
C ILE A 144 -18.01 -1.14 21.35
N VAL A 145 -18.07 -1.91 20.26
CA VAL A 145 -16.95 -2.75 19.79
C VAL A 145 -15.70 -1.92 19.49
N GLU A 146 -15.85 -0.84 18.72
CA GLU A 146 -14.71 0.00 18.35
C GLU A 146 -14.09 0.67 19.60
N PRO A 147 -14.85 1.38 20.48
CA PRO A 147 -14.33 1.89 21.74
C PRO A 147 -13.62 0.86 22.62
N LEU A 148 -14.19 -0.34 22.76
CA LEU A 148 -13.57 -1.44 23.53
C LEU A 148 -12.29 -1.95 22.89
N SER A 149 -12.20 -1.95 21.56
CA SER A 149 -11.00 -2.40 20.84
C SER A 149 -9.83 -1.41 20.92
N LEU A 150 -10.09 -0.16 21.28
CA LEU A 150 -9.06 0.88 21.48
C LEU A 150 -8.41 0.81 22.88
N LEU A 151 -9.01 0.09 23.82
CA LEU A 151 -8.46 -0.11 25.15
C LEU A 151 -7.36 -1.20 25.15
N PRO A 152 -6.46 -1.22 26.16
CA PRO A 152 -5.52 -2.31 26.35
C PRO A 152 -6.26 -3.66 26.46
N ALA A 153 -5.74 -4.70 25.81
CA ALA A 153 -6.39 -6.03 25.72
C ALA A 153 -6.88 -6.58 27.08
N LYS A 154 -6.09 -6.39 28.13
CA LYS A 154 -6.44 -6.80 29.50
C LYS A 154 -7.66 -6.04 30.04
N GLU A 155 -7.70 -4.72 29.84
CA GLU A 155 -8.79 -3.86 30.32
C GLU A 155 -10.10 -4.18 29.61
N SER A 156 -10.09 -4.34 28.28
CA SER A 156 -11.28 -4.76 27.54
C SER A 156 -11.78 -6.13 27.99
N THR A 157 -10.87 -7.08 28.20
CA THR A 157 -11.21 -8.42 28.71
C THR A 157 -11.84 -8.35 30.11
N GLU A 158 -11.27 -7.55 31.01
CA GLU A 158 -11.78 -7.37 32.37
C GLU A 158 -13.17 -6.71 32.37
N LEU A 159 -13.36 -5.63 31.59
CA LEU A 159 -14.66 -4.96 31.45
C LEU A 159 -15.71 -5.90 30.89
N ILE A 160 -15.38 -6.62 29.80
CA ILE A 160 -16.30 -7.58 29.18
C ILE A 160 -16.66 -8.68 30.17
N TRP A 161 -15.73 -9.17 30.99
CA TRP A 161 -16.01 -10.26 31.94
C TRP A 161 -16.76 -9.80 33.19
N GLN A 162 -16.46 -8.62 33.73
CA GLN A 162 -17.00 -8.16 35.01
C GLN A 162 -18.39 -7.52 34.89
N LEU A 163 -18.67 -6.81 33.80
CA LEU A 163 -19.90 -6.03 33.65
C LEU A 163 -21.02 -6.85 33.01
N SER A 164 -22.27 -6.50 33.32
CA SER A 164 -23.41 -6.97 32.53
C SER A 164 -23.46 -6.26 31.18
N ARG A 165 -24.31 -6.74 30.27
CA ARG A 165 -24.57 -6.10 28.98
C ARG A 165 -24.96 -4.63 29.17
N GLU A 166 -25.91 -4.36 30.07
CA GLU A 166 -26.40 -3.01 30.35
C GLU A 166 -25.30 -2.16 30.98
N GLY A 167 -24.48 -2.73 31.87
CA GLY A 167 -23.36 -2.01 32.49
C GLY A 167 -22.31 -1.58 31.47
N LEU A 168 -21.96 -2.44 30.52
CA LEU A 168 -21.07 -2.08 29.39
C LEU A 168 -21.67 -0.97 28.54
N LEU A 169 -22.94 -1.14 28.12
CA LEU A 169 -23.60 -0.14 27.29
C LEU A 169 -23.68 1.21 28.00
N SER A 170 -24.01 1.25 29.29
CA SER A 170 -24.04 2.48 30.08
C SER A 170 -22.67 3.16 30.12
N GLN A 171 -21.60 2.41 30.41
CA GLN A 171 -20.25 2.97 30.53
C GLN A 171 -19.74 3.59 29.21
N PHE A 172 -20.04 2.98 28.07
CA PHE A 172 -19.60 3.47 26.76
C PHE A 172 -20.63 4.40 26.09
N SER A 173 -21.84 4.51 26.62
CA SER A 173 -22.84 5.50 26.18
C SER A 173 -22.61 6.91 26.74
N GLU A 174 -21.87 7.06 27.84
CA GLU A 174 -21.53 8.36 28.44
C GLU A 174 -20.29 9.03 27.80
N GLN A 175 -19.57 8.33 26.93
CA GLN A 175 -18.35 8.83 26.26
C GLN A 175 -18.57 9.29 24.81
N ASN A 176 -19.81 9.29 24.32
CA ASN A 176 -20.25 9.92 23.07
C ASN A 176 -21.10 11.17 23.34
#